data_AF-A0A368GTN5-F1
#
_entry.id   AF-A0A368GTN5-F1
#
_cell.length_a   1.000
_cell.length_b   1.000
_cell.length_c   1.000
_cell.angle_alpha   90.00
_cell.angle_beta   90.00
_cell.angle_gamma   90.00
#
_symmetry.space_group_name_H-M   'P 1'
#
loop_
_entity.id
_entity.type
_entity.pdbx_description
1 polymer ?
#
loop_
_entity_poly.entity_id
_entity_poly.type
_entity_poly.pdbx_seq_one_letter_code
_entity_poly.pdbx_strand_id
1 'polypeptide(L)' 'MEETVMDIVVRNDRQAALDVLHNIWCYKEVESLHLKGCSLSDGDIAEVAFEAPSVSFEYCKSTVFV' A
#
# COMPACT_ATOMS: atom_id res chain seq x y z
N MET A 1 -10.20 21.05 6.98
CA MET A 1 -10.41 20.01 5.95
C MET A 1 -10.18 18.70 6.68
N GLU A 2 -11.20 17.86 6.82
CA GLU A 2 -11.04 16.52 7.36
C GLU A 2 -10.39 15.67 6.26
N GLU A 3 -9.16 15.21 6.48
CA GLU A 3 -8.54 14.19 5.64
C GLU A 3 -9.31 12.88 5.85
N THR A 4 -10.03 12.45 4.82
CA THR A 4 -10.64 11.12 4.79
C THR A 4 -9.54 10.07 4.62
N VAL A 5 -9.06 9.52 5.73
CA VAL A 5 -8.12 8.39 5.72
C VAL A 5 -8.88 7.11 5.42
N MET A 6 -8.54 6.46 4.30
CA MET A 6 -9.09 5.16 3.94
C MET A 6 -8.06 4.07 4.29
N ASP A 7 -8.33 3.31 5.35
CA ASP A 7 -7.49 2.19 5.76
C ASP A 7 -7.80 0.93 4.94
N ILE A 8 -6.86 0.48 4.12
CA ILE A 8 -6.96 -0.79 3.40
C ILE A 8 -6.20 -1.86 4.19
N VAL A 9 -6.93 -2.83 4.73
CA VAL A 9 -6.35 -3.96 5.47
C VAL A 9 -6.24 -5.17 4.55
N VAL A 10 -5.03 -5.49 4.10
CA VAL A 10 -4.77 -6.74 3.36
C VAL A 10 -4.27 -7.81 4.33
N ARG A 11 -5.00 -8.92 4.47
CA ARG A 11 -4.62 -10.05 5.34
C ARG A 11 -4.04 -11.20 4.52
N ASN A 12 -2.77 -11.53 4.81
CA ASN A 12 -2.11 -12.82 4.57
C ASN A 12 -1.94 -13.37 3.14
N ASP A 13 -2.22 -12.61 2.09
CA ASP A 13 -1.91 -13.05 0.73
C ASP A 13 -1.18 -11.93 -0.06
N ARG A 14 0.08 -12.20 -0.44
CA ARG A 14 0.90 -11.29 -1.26
C ARG A 14 0.22 -11.01 -2.60
N GLN A 15 -0.40 -12.01 -3.21
CA GLN A 15 -1.04 -11.84 -4.51
C GLN A 15 -2.27 -10.94 -4.39
N ALA A 16 -3.12 -11.17 -3.38
CA ALA A 16 -4.27 -10.30 -3.13
C ALA A 16 -3.86 -8.86 -2.82
N ALA A 17 -2.74 -8.66 -2.11
CA ALA A 17 -2.20 -7.33 -1.86
C ALA A 17 -1.78 -6.63 -3.15
N LEU A 18 -1.05 -7.33 -4.03
CA LEU A 18 -0.65 -6.81 -5.33
C LEU A 18 -1.88 -6.50 -6.20
N ASP A 19 -2.87 -7.38 -6.26
CA ASP A 19 -4.08 -7.16 -7.07
C ASP A 19 -4.83 -5.88 -6.65
N VAL A 20 -4.88 -5.58 -5.34
CA VAL A 20 -5.47 -4.33 -4.84
C VAL A 20 -4.59 -3.13 -5.19
N LEU A 21 -3.28 -3.25 -5.00
CA LEU A 21 -2.32 -2.17 -5.23
C LEU A 21 -2.15 -1.81 -6.72
N HIS A 22 -2.21 -2.78 -7.63
CA HIS A 22 -2.20 -2.55 -9.07
C HIS A 22 -3.42 -1.76 -9.56
N ASN A 23 -4.46 -1.62 -8.75
CA ASN A 23 -5.63 -0.80 -9.08
C ASN A 23 -5.54 0.60 -8.44
N ILE A 24 -4.48 0.94 -7.72
CA ILE A 24 -4.40 2.21 -6.99
C ILE A 24 -4.44 3.43 -7.91
N TRP A 25 -3.89 3.32 -9.13
CA TRP A 25 -3.89 4.38 -10.15
C TRP A 25 -5.31 4.77 -10.61
N CYS A 26 -6.31 3.89 -10.44
CA CYS A 26 -7.71 4.22 -10.70
C CYS A 26 -8.27 5.22 -9.69
N TYR A 27 -7.68 5.32 -8.50
CA TYR A 27 -8.12 6.21 -7.44
C TYR A 27 -7.33 7.53 -7.49
N LYS A 28 -7.80 8.46 -8.33
CA LYS A 28 -7.12 9.74 -8.57
C LYS A 28 -7.04 10.68 -7.37
N GLU A 29 -7.81 10.41 -6.33
CA GLU A 29 -7.84 11.22 -5.09
C GLU A 29 -6.95 10.62 -3.99
N VAL A 30 -6.31 9.48 -4.24
CA VAL A 30 -5.39 8.87 -3.28
C VAL A 30 -4.02 9.54 -3.41
N GLU A 31 -3.60 10.21 -2.33
CA GLU A 31 -2.30 10.87 -2.25
C GLU A 31 -1.27 10.03 -1.48
N SER A 32 -1.73 9.24 -0.51
CA SER A 32 -0.87 8.42 0.34
C SER A 32 -1.51 7.07 0.65
N LEU A 33 -0.66 6.07 0.86
CA LEU A 33 -1.07 4.71 1.18
C LEU A 33 -0.20 4.14 2.29
N HIS A 34 -0.85 3.81 3.42
CA HIS A 34 -0.22 3.19 4.57
C HIS A 34 -0.35 1.67 4.51
N LEU A 35 0.78 0.99 4.37
CA LEU A 35 0.85 -0.47 4.37
C LEU A 35 1.40 -0.96 5.71
N LYS A 36 0.60 -1.76 6.44
CA LYS A 36 0.99 -2.34 7.73
C LYS A 36 0.77 -3.84 7.73
N GLY A 37 1.77 -4.59 8.20
CA GLY A 37 1.68 -6.05 8.34
C GLY A 37 1.53 -6.82 7.01
N CYS A 38 1.91 -6.20 5.89
CA CYS A 38 1.87 -6.84 4.57
C CYS A 38 3.13 -7.68 4.32
N SER A 39 2.97 -8.84 3.67
CA SER A 39 4.06 -9.72 3.21
C SER A 39 4.67 -9.27 1.87
N LEU A 40 4.56 -7.97 1.55
CA LEU A 40 5.12 -7.38 0.34
C LEU A 40 6.62 -7.17 0.51
N SER A 41 7.38 -7.48 -0.53
CA SER A 41 8.80 -7.17 -0.62
C SER A 41 9.02 -5.73 -1.11
N ASP A 42 10.23 -5.21 -0.91
CA ASP A 42 10.59 -3.88 -1.40
C ASP A 42 10.49 -3.80 -2.94
N GLY A 43 10.67 -4.93 -3.65
CA GLY A 43 10.49 -5.03 -5.10
C GLY A 43 9.03 -4.92 -5.53
N ASP A 44 8.11 -5.55 -4.79
CA ASP A 44 6.67 -5.44 -5.03
C ASP A 44 6.20 -3.98 -4.87
N ILE A 45 6.70 -3.28 -3.86
CA ILE A 45 6.37 -1.88 -3.60
C ILE A 45 6.93 -0.97 -4.70
N ALA A 46 8.17 -1.23 -5.14
CA ALA A 46 8.79 -0.45 -6.21
C ALA A 46 8.04 -0.56 -7.54
N GLU A 47 7.53 -1.75 -7.86
CA GLU A 47 6.69 -1.99 -9.04
C GLU A 47 5.39 -1.17 -8.97
N VAL A 48 4.67 -1.23 -7.86
CA VAL A 48 3.43 -0.46 -7.67
C VAL A 48 3.69 1.04 -7.66
N ALA A 49 4.77 1.50 -7.02
CA ALA A 49 5.14 2.91 -6.99
C ALA A 49 5.52 3.45 -8.37
N PHE A 50 6.08 2.60 -9.24
CA PHE A 50 6.33 2.95 -10.63
C PHE A 50 5.03 3.14 -11.42
N GLU A 51 4.01 2.33 -11.17
CA GLU A 51 2.69 2.44 -11.82
C GLU A 51 1.86 3.61 -11.30
N ALA A 52 2.05 4.01 -10.04
CA ALA A 52 1.32 5.09 -9.38
C ALA A 52 2.28 6.14 -8.75
N PRO A 53 3.02 6.91 -9.58
CA PRO A 53 4.06 7.82 -9.09
C PRO A 53 3.54 9.02 -8.29
N SER A 54 2.23 9.29 -8.36
CA SER A 54 1.58 10.36 -7.59
C SER A 54 1.20 9.93 -6.17
N VAL A 55 1.34 8.65 -5.82
CA VAL A 55 0.95 8.10 -4.52
C VAL A 55 2.20 7.90 -3.66
N SER A 56 2.16 8.43 -2.44
CA SER A 56 3.21 8.22 -1.44
C SER A 56 2.96 6.93 -0.67
N PHE A 57 3.90 5.98 -0.75
CA PHE A 57 3.81 4.70 -0.04
C PHE A 57 4.58 4.78 1.28
N GLU A 58 3.88 4.60 2.40
CA GLU A 58 4.51 4.46 3.71
C GLU A 58 4.32 3.03 4.21
N TYR A 59 5.45 2.35 4.41
CA TYR A 59 5.47 0.98 4.88
C TYR A 59 5.93 0.91 6.32
N CYS A 60 5.04 0.45 7.20
CA CYS A 60 5.37 0.17 8.58
C CYS A 60 5.56 -1.33 8.76
N LYS A 61 6.82 -1.81 8.64
CA LYS A 61 7.21 -3.12 9.20
C LYS A 61 7.01 -3.00 10.71
N SER A 62 5.84 -3.40 11.20
CA SER A 62 5.67 -3.65 12.64
C SER A 62 6.52 -4.88 12.96
N THR A 63 7.82 -4.66 13.18
CA THR A 63 8.70 -5.64 13.79
C THR A 63 8.24 -5.77 15.23
N VAL A 64 7.29 -6.67 15.47
CA VAL A 64 6.99 -7.10 16.83
C VAL A 64 8.17 -7.98 17.24
N PHE A 65 9.09 -7.41 18.00
CA PHE A 65 10.02 -8.19 18.81
C PHE A 65 9.17 -8.85 19.90
N VAL A 66 8.93 -10.16 19.78
CA VAL A 66 8.49 -11.02 20.89
C VAL A 66 9.62 -11.97 21.23
#